data_AF-F2JKK2-F1
#
_entry.id   AF-F2JKK2-F1
#
_cell.length_a   1.000
_cell.length_b   1.000
_cell.length_c   1.000
_cell.angle_alpha   90.00
_cell.angle_beta   90.00
_cell.angle_gamma   90.00
#
_symmetry.space_group_name_H-M   'P 1'
#
loop_
_entity.id
_entity.type
_entity.pdbx_description
1 polymer ?
#
loop_
_entity_poly.entity_id
_entity_poly.type
_entity_poly.pdbx_seq_one_letter_code
_entity_poly.pdbx_strand_id
1 'polypeptide(L)'
;MYIDILNHEISKDKLDIKITSEIIGSTTGTKGLNLQYCKDDISTNIKILLEEDLKGLSIYIMIESICKDIDIEDYIMDDILYQSSKIVKIIKRRLDLEKHFMNINMDTLVTAENSINEWANDKIRQYINEICEDIQSKGSKTFNYSNELFVFGAKGKRISRLIEEMNIATVVRSNGGYLIRFLDEKIDGCNEPINIFAKKLSKIGVPSLSIPLITLDNYWQ
;
A
#
# COMPACT_ATOMS: atom_id res chain seq x y z
N MET A 1 -4.82 22.79 -11.83
CA MET A 1 -4.10 21.54 -11.60
C MET A 1 -4.52 20.55 -12.68
N TYR A 2 -3.70 19.53 -12.95
CA TYR A 2 -3.62 18.78 -14.22
C TYR A 2 -4.79 17.82 -14.53
N ILE A 3 -5.99 17.96 -13.93
CA ILE A 3 -7.10 17.01 -14.10
C ILE A 3 -7.35 16.70 -15.58
N ASP A 4 -7.52 17.70 -16.44
CA ASP A 4 -7.88 17.45 -17.84
C ASP A 4 -6.80 16.66 -18.58
N ILE A 5 -5.55 16.91 -18.25
CA ILE A 5 -4.39 16.24 -18.85
C ILE A 5 -4.21 14.84 -18.24
N LEU A 6 -4.54 14.64 -16.95
CA LEU A 6 -4.57 13.32 -16.31
C LEU A 6 -5.75 12.47 -16.82
N ASN A 7 -6.94 13.06 -16.96
CA ASN A 7 -8.13 12.45 -17.56
C ASN A 7 -7.86 12.04 -19.01
N HIS A 8 -7.15 12.86 -19.77
CA HIS A 8 -6.74 12.48 -21.12
C HIS A 8 -5.83 11.24 -21.10
N GLU A 9 -4.85 11.16 -20.20
CA GLU A 9 -3.96 9.99 -20.13
C GLU A 9 -4.67 8.74 -19.58
N ILE A 10 -5.53 8.89 -18.59
CA ILE A 10 -6.34 7.82 -17.99
C ILE A 10 -7.34 7.24 -19.02
N SER A 11 -8.00 8.09 -19.80
CA SER A 11 -8.98 7.66 -20.81
C SER A 11 -8.35 6.87 -21.97
N LYS A 12 -7.08 7.11 -22.30
CA LYS A 12 -6.37 6.30 -23.31
C LYS A 12 -6.17 4.85 -22.86
N ASP A 13 -5.99 4.64 -21.56
CA ASP A 13 -5.68 3.32 -20.98
C ASP A 13 -6.92 2.47 -20.69
N LYS A 14 -8.14 2.98 -20.97
CA LYS A 14 -9.43 2.31 -20.69
C LYS A 14 -9.50 1.73 -19.26
N LEU A 15 -9.15 2.54 -18.27
CA LEU A 15 -9.21 2.15 -16.87
C LEU A 15 -10.68 2.11 -16.39
N ASP A 16 -10.98 1.16 -15.51
CA ASP A 16 -12.24 1.07 -14.74
C ASP A 16 -12.27 2.06 -13.53
N ILE A 17 -11.24 2.92 -13.42
CA ILE A 17 -11.15 4.04 -12.48
C ILE A 17 -11.39 5.37 -13.22
N LYS A 18 -12.23 6.22 -12.65
CA LYS A 18 -12.42 7.62 -13.09
C LYS A 18 -12.01 8.61 -11.99
N ILE A 19 -11.44 9.74 -12.38
CA ILE A 19 -11.24 10.89 -11.47
C ILE A 19 -12.59 11.59 -11.29
N THR A 20 -13.02 11.80 -10.04
CA THR A 20 -14.30 12.44 -9.70
C THR A 20 -14.13 13.88 -9.25
N SER A 21 -13.06 14.21 -8.52
CA SER A 21 -12.75 15.58 -8.13
C SER A 21 -11.29 15.73 -7.68
N GLU A 22 -10.88 16.97 -7.45
CA GLU A 22 -9.64 17.28 -6.72
C GLU A 22 -9.90 17.35 -5.21
N ILE A 23 -8.83 17.13 -4.44
CA ILE A 23 -8.76 17.39 -3.01
C ILE A 23 -7.84 18.58 -2.82
N ILE A 24 -8.36 19.61 -2.15
CA ILE A 24 -7.57 20.76 -1.68
C ILE A 24 -7.63 20.69 -0.16
N GLY A 25 -6.51 20.32 0.47
CA GLY A 25 -6.43 20.21 1.93
C GLY A 25 -6.69 21.54 2.62
N SER A 26 -7.23 21.49 3.83
CA SER A 26 -7.48 22.67 4.67
C SER A 26 -6.20 23.28 5.25
N THR A 27 -5.11 22.51 5.28
CA THR A 27 -3.77 22.93 5.72
C THR A 27 -2.82 23.03 4.53
N THR A 28 -1.85 23.94 4.62
CA THR A 28 -0.78 24.12 3.62
C THR A 28 0.05 22.85 3.51
N GLY A 29 -0.15 22.05 2.46
CA GLY A 29 0.72 20.90 2.14
C GLY A 29 0.02 19.66 1.59
N THR A 30 -1.30 19.53 1.75
CA THR A 30 -2.04 18.36 1.25
C THR A 30 -2.87 18.71 0.02
N LYS A 31 -2.63 18.00 -1.08
CA LYS A 31 -3.46 18.00 -2.30
C LYS A 31 -3.81 16.58 -2.66
N GLY A 32 -4.74 16.36 -3.58
CA GLY A 32 -5.03 15.00 -4.02
C GLY A 32 -6.10 14.91 -5.08
N LEU A 33 -6.49 13.67 -5.35
CA LEU A 33 -7.53 13.31 -6.29
C LEU A 33 -8.50 12.36 -5.60
N ASN A 34 -9.79 12.61 -5.78
CA ASN A 34 -10.83 11.62 -5.55
C ASN A 34 -11.04 10.85 -6.85
N LEU A 35 -11.10 9.53 -6.73
CA LEU A 35 -11.35 8.61 -7.82
C LEU A 35 -12.44 7.62 -7.40
N GLN A 36 -13.09 7.03 -8.40
CA GLN A 36 -14.07 5.97 -8.21
C GLN A 36 -13.73 4.80 -9.13
N TYR A 37 -13.62 3.61 -8.54
CA TYR A 37 -13.54 2.34 -9.25
C TYR A 37 -14.96 1.76 -9.39
N CYS A 38 -15.33 1.31 -10.59
CA CYS A 38 -16.62 0.66 -10.84
C CYS A 38 -16.45 -0.55 -11.76
N LYS A 39 -16.63 -1.76 -11.24
CA LYS A 39 -16.56 -3.02 -12.01
C LYS A 39 -17.29 -4.14 -11.28
N ASP A 40 -17.95 -5.03 -12.02
CA ASP A 40 -18.57 -6.26 -11.49
C ASP A 40 -19.47 -5.98 -10.27
N ASP A 41 -20.35 -4.97 -10.37
CA ASP A 41 -21.25 -4.47 -9.32
C ASP A 41 -20.55 -3.90 -8.06
N ILE A 42 -19.23 -3.81 -8.05
CA ILE A 42 -18.46 -3.18 -6.99
C ILE A 42 -18.17 -1.73 -7.36
N SER A 43 -18.52 -0.84 -6.43
CA SER A 43 -18.13 0.57 -6.46
C SER A 43 -17.37 0.90 -5.18
N THR A 44 -16.10 1.29 -5.32
CA THR A 44 -15.30 1.79 -4.20
C THR A 44 -14.65 3.12 -4.57
N ASN A 45 -14.63 4.04 -3.61
CA ASN A 45 -13.90 5.29 -3.78
C ASN A 45 -12.42 5.11 -3.42
N ILE A 46 -11.57 5.91 -4.05
CA ILE A 46 -10.12 5.89 -3.87
C ILE A 46 -9.66 7.34 -3.77
N LYS A 47 -8.79 7.65 -2.82
CA LYS A 47 -8.12 8.94 -2.70
C LYS A 47 -6.64 8.73 -2.99
N ILE A 48 -6.08 9.53 -3.91
CA ILE A 48 -4.63 9.66 -4.05
C ILE A 48 -4.24 10.98 -3.40
N LEU A 49 -3.49 10.91 -2.31
CA LEU A 49 -3.06 12.07 -1.53
C LEU A 49 -1.60 12.41 -1.85
N LEU A 50 -1.31 13.69 -1.96
CA LEU A 50 0.01 14.27 -2.15
C LEU A 50 0.29 15.14 -0.92
N GLU A 51 1.26 14.75 -0.12
CA GLU A 51 1.64 15.45 1.11
C GLU A 51 3.10 15.88 1.01
N GLU A 52 3.32 17.20 1.07
CA GLU A 52 4.65 17.79 1.05
C GLU A 52 5.13 18.06 2.48
N ASP A 53 6.35 17.60 2.79
CA ASP A 53 7.05 17.87 4.04
C ASP A 53 8.52 18.23 3.79
N LEU A 54 9.29 18.39 4.87
CA LEU A 54 10.72 18.73 4.79
C LEU A 54 11.57 17.64 4.10
N LYS A 55 11.08 16.41 3.96
CA LYS A 55 11.76 15.27 3.33
C LYS A 55 11.40 15.13 1.85
N GLY A 56 10.44 15.89 1.36
CA GLY A 56 10.01 15.92 -0.03
C GLY A 56 8.50 15.72 -0.16
N LEU A 57 8.10 15.06 -1.24
CA LEU A 57 6.69 14.81 -1.54
C LEU A 57 6.38 13.32 -1.36
N SER A 58 5.31 13.01 -0.63
CA SER A 58 4.81 11.65 -0.49
C SER A 58 3.47 11.50 -1.21
N ILE A 59 3.31 10.41 -1.96
CA ILE A 59 2.08 10.08 -2.67
C ILE A 59 1.48 8.82 -2.03
N TYR A 60 0.30 8.96 -1.41
CA TYR A 60 -0.42 7.89 -0.71
C TYR A 60 -1.65 7.44 -1.49
N ILE A 61 -2.00 6.16 -1.38
CA ILE A 61 -3.25 5.60 -1.89
C ILE A 61 -4.12 5.21 -0.71
N MET A 62 -5.31 5.79 -0.60
CA MET A 62 -6.32 5.39 0.36
C MET A 62 -7.52 4.82 -0.39
N ILE A 63 -7.95 3.62 -0.03
CA ILE A 63 -9.08 2.93 -0.67
C ILE A 63 -10.20 2.82 0.35
N GLU A 64 -11.41 3.23 -0.03
CA GLU A 64 -12.58 3.20 0.84
C GLU A 64 -12.82 1.82 1.44
N SER A 65 -12.73 0.75 0.62
CA SER A 65 -12.92 -0.61 1.10
C SER A 65 -11.91 -1.02 2.17
N ILE A 66 -10.67 -0.54 2.08
CA ILE A 66 -9.64 -0.77 3.11
C ILE A 66 -9.97 0.03 4.38
N CYS A 67 -10.47 1.26 4.24
CA CYS A 67 -10.69 2.16 5.39
C CYS A 67 -12.02 1.91 6.12
N LYS A 68 -13.02 1.35 5.43
CA LYS A 68 -14.35 1.04 5.98
C LYS A 68 -14.55 -0.44 6.28
N ASP A 69 -13.48 -1.24 6.25
CA ASP A 69 -13.50 -2.70 6.45
C ASP A 69 -14.54 -3.42 5.58
N ILE A 70 -14.55 -3.07 4.29
CA ILE A 70 -15.38 -3.74 3.28
C ILE A 70 -14.55 -4.87 2.69
N ASP A 71 -15.00 -6.12 2.87
CA ASP A 71 -14.35 -7.26 2.25
C ASP A 71 -14.58 -7.25 0.73
N ILE A 72 -13.50 -7.37 -0.03
CA ILE A 72 -13.52 -7.49 -1.49
C ILE A 72 -12.61 -8.66 -1.91
N GLU A 73 -12.97 -9.31 -3.01
CA GLU A 73 -12.23 -10.47 -3.51
C GLU A 73 -10.81 -10.08 -3.98
N ASP A 74 -9.87 -11.02 -3.84
CA ASP A 74 -8.44 -10.75 -4.05
C ASP A 74 -8.15 -10.20 -5.47
N TYR A 75 -8.85 -10.69 -6.51
CA TYR A 75 -8.65 -10.24 -7.89
C TYR A 75 -9.20 -8.82 -8.14
N ILE A 76 -10.22 -8.41 -7.39
CA ILE A 76 -10.81 -7.07 -7.47
C ILE A 76 -9.86 -6.08 -6.80
N MET A 77 -9.30 -6.45 -5.64
CA MET A 77 -8.26 -5.67 -4.99
C MET A 77 -7.01 -5.55 -5.87
N ASP A 78 -6.59 -6.63 -6.54
CA ASP A 78 -5.48 -6.60 -7.50
C ASP A 78 -5.74 -5.59 -8.64
N ASP A 79 -6.96 -5.53 -9.17
CA ASP A 79 -7.32 -4.59 -10.24
C ASP A 79 -7.36 -3.14 -9.73
N ILE A 80 -8.00 -2.88 -8.59
CA ILE A 80 -8.02 -1.56 -7.94
C ILE A 80 -6.59 -1.04 -7.74
N LEU A 81 -5.69 -1.87 -7.18
CA LEU A 81 -4.31 -1.50 -6.91
C LEU A 81 -3.50 -1.31 -8.19
N TYR A 82 -3.71 -2.15 -9.20
CA TYR A 82 -3.07 -2.00 -10.51
C TYR A 82 -3.42 -0.67 -11.16
N GLN A 83 -4.70 -0.34 -11.22
CA GLN A 83 -5.18 0.89 -11.85
C GLN A 83 -4.77 2.14 -11.05
N SER A 84 -4.87 2.09 -9.73
CA SER A 84 -4.39 3.18 -8.85
C SER A 84 -2.88 3.40 -9.00
N SER A 85 -2.10 2.32 -9.09
CA SER A 85 -0.64 2.36 -9.30
C SER A 85 -0.27 3.04 -10.62
N LYS A 86 -1.02 2.79 -11.71
CA LYS A 86 -0.81 3.48 -12.99
C LYS A 86 -0.98 4.99 -12.85
N ILE A 87 -2.05 5.42 -12.18
CA ILE A 87 -2.34 6.84 -11.98
C ILE A 87 -1.25 7.50 -11.14
N VAL A 88 -0.83 6.87 -10.03
CA VAL A 88 0.29 7.39 -9.21
C VAL A 88 1.58 7.48 -10.01
N LYS A 89 1.91 6.48 -10.84
CA LYS A 89 3.11 6.49 -11.70
C LYS A 89 3.06 7.62 -12.73
N ILE A 90 1.89 7.94 -13.28
CA ILE A 90 1.70 9.10 -14.16
C ILE A 90 1.95 10.41 -13.41
N ILE A 91 1.33 10.57 -12.23
CA ILE A 91 1.48 11.75 -11.37
C ILE A 91 2.96 11.96 -11.04
N LYS A 92 3.65 10.91 -10.56
CA LYS A 92 5.08 10.96 -10.25
C LYS A 92 5.91 11.41 -11.45
N ARG A 93 5.71 10.81 -12.62
CA ARG A 93 6.46 11.17 -13.84
C ARG A 93 6.34 12.66 -14.18
N ARG A 94 5.17 13.24 -13.99
CA ARG A 94 4.97 14.69 -14.22
C ARG A 94 5.66 15.55 -13.19
N LEU A 95 5.56 15.19 -11.91
CA LEU A 95 6.23 15.90 -10.83
C LEU A 95 7.76 15.84 -10.98
N ASP A 96 8.30 14.70 -11.42
CA ASP A 96 9.72 14.55 -11.74
C ASP A 96 10.18 15.53 -12.84
N LEU A 97 9.32 15.83 -13.83
CA LEU A 97 9.64 16.79 -14.91
C LEU A 97 9.67 18.24 -14.43
N GLU A 98 8.89 18.58 -13.40
CA GLU A 98 8.85 19.93 -12.82
C GLU A 98 10.08 20.24 -11.96
N LYS A 99 10.84 19.22 -11.52
CA LYS A 99 12.08 19.34 -10.72
C LYS A 99 11.97 20.20 -9.46
N HIS A 100 10.77 20.36 -8.91
CA HIS A 100 10.54 21.15 -7.69
C HIS A 100 10.84 20.38 -6.41
N PHE A 101 10.74 19.05 -6.44
CA PHE A 101 10.86 18.22 -5.24
C PHE A 101 12.20 17.50 -5.17
N MET A 102 12.82 17.51 -3.99
CA MET A 102 14.11 16.87 -3.73
C MET A 102 14.00 15.34 -3.76
N ASN A 103 12.85 14.81 -3.34
CA ASN A 103 12.51 13.39 -3.37
C ASN A 103 11.00 13.20 -3.53
N ILE A 104 10.59 12.15 -4.24
CA ILE A 104 9.19 11.74 -4.37
C ILE A 104 9.05 10.30 -3.90
N ASN A 105 8.41 10.12 -2.74
CA ASN A 105 8.12 8.83 -2.15
C ASN A 105 6.74 8.34 -2.59
N MET A 106 6.63 7.07 -2.95
CA MET A 106 5.35 6.43 -3.24
C MET A 106 4.96 5.47 -2.11
N ASP A 107 3.66 5.33 -1.91
CA ASP A 107 3.05 4.33 -1.04
C ASP A 107 3.57 2.91 -1.31
N THR A 108 3.62 2.06 -0.28
CA THR A 108 3.94 0.64 -0.40
C THR A 108 2.85 -0.17 -1.10
N LEU A 109 1.65 0.41 -1.28
CA LEU A 109 0.63 -0.11 -2.19
C LEU A 109 1.04 0.03 -3.68
N VAL A 110 1.91 0.99 -4.02
CA VAL A 110 2.46 1.16 -5.37
C VAL A 110 3.72 0.32 -5.52
N THR A 111 3.57 -0.85 -6.13
CA THR A 111 4.68 -1.78 -6.31
C THR A 111 5.57 -1.40 -7.52
N ALA A 112 6.88 -1.58 -7.34
CA ALA A 112 7.91 -1.23 -8.32
C ALA A 112 8.26 -2.39 -9.26
N GLU A 113 8.39 -3.60 -8.72
CA GLU A 113 8.72 -4.81 -9.48
C GLU A 113 7.61 -5.85 -9.31
N ASN A 114 7.58 -6.86 -10.18
CA ASN A 114 6.67 -7.99 -10.06
C ASN A 114 7.41 -9.33 -10.05
N SER A 115 8.58 -9.34 -9.41
CA SER A 115 9.51 -10.47 -9.40
C SER A 115 8.98 -11.68 -8.64
N ILE A 116 8.09 -11.47 -7.66
CA ILE A 116 7.50 -12.57 -6.88
C ILE A 116 6.68 -13.58 -7.70
N ASN A 117 6.14 -13.18 -8.86
CA ASN A 117 5.38 -14.08 -9.73
C ASN A 117 6.20 -15.28 -10.23
N GLU A 118 7.52 -15.10 -10.38
CA GLU A 118 8.43 -16.12 -10.88
C GLU A 118 9.05 -16.96 -9.76
N TRP A 119 8.87 -16.56 -8.51
CA TRP A 119 9.53 -17.21 -7.38
C TRP A 119 8.77 -18.45 -6.96
N ALA A 120 9.49 -19.55 -6.73
CA ALA A 120 8.96 -20.70 -6.01
C ALA A 120 8.73 -20.36 -4.52
N ASN A 121 7.88 -21.14 -3.84
CA ASN A 121 7.56 -20.91 -2.43
C ASN A 121 8.80 -20.94 -1.53
N ASP A 122 9.79 -21.80 -1.81
CA ASP A 122 11.02 -21.88 -1.02
C ASP A 122 11.84 -20.59 -1.09
N LYS A 123 11.94 -19.99 -2.28
CA LYS A 123 12.62 -18.70 -2.45
C LYS A 123 11.91 -17.57 -1.70
N ILE A 124 10.57 -17.61 -1.65
CA ILE A 124 9.79 -16.63 -0.87
C ILE A 124 10.00 -16.83 0.62
N ARG A 125 10.04 -18.08 1.12
CA ARG A 125 10.35 -18.39 2.53
C ARG A 125 11.72 -17.87 2.92
N GLN A 126 12.70 -18.13 2.07
CA GLN A 126 14.06 -17.63 2.27
C GLN A 126 14.05 -16.11 2.38
N TYR A 127 13.37 -15.41 1.46
CA TYR A 127 13.27 -13.95 1.51
C TYR A 127 12.55 -13.44 2.77
N ILE A 128 11.48 -14.09 3.21
CA ILE A 128 10.79 -13.75 4.46
C ILE A 128 11.72 -13.90 5.66
N ASN A 129 12.48 -15.01 5.74
CA ASN A 129 13.47 -15.23 6.79
C ASN A 129 14.56 -14.15 6.77
N GLU A 130 15.07 -13.79 5.58
CA GLU A 130 16.05 -12.69 5.43
C GLU A 130 15.48 -11.36 5.94
N ILE A 131 14.20 -11.06 5.72
CA ILE A 131 13.54 -9.87 6.31
C ILE A 131 13.56 -9.95 7.84
N CYS A 132 13.18 -11.09 8.41
CA CYS A 132 13.14 -11.30 9.86
C CYS A 132 14.54 -11.18 10.49
N GLU A 133 15.56 -11.79 9.89
CA GLU A 133 16.95 -11.73 10.34
C GLU A 133 17.50 -10.29 10.26
N ASP A 134 17.21 -9.55 9.18
CA ASP A 134 17.57 -8.15 9.03
C ASP A 134 16.94 -7.26 10.10
N ILE A 135 15.72 -7.56 10.53
CA ILE A 135 15.03 -6.84 11.61
C ILE A 135 15.67 -7.18 12.95
N GLN A 136 15.94 -8.46 13.23
CA GLN A 136 16.52 -8.93 14.49
C GLN A 136 17.96 -8.46 14.69
N SER A 137 18.78 -8.47 13.63
CA SER A 137 20.19 -8.05 13.67
C SER A 137 20.36 -6.57 14.02
N LYS A 138 19.33 -5.75 13.78
CA LYS A 138 19.29 -4.33 14.18
C LYS A 138 18.93 -4.11 15.65
N GLY A 139 18.80 -5.18 16.43
CA GLY A 139 18.63 -5.13 17.89
C GLY A 139 17.17 -5.13 18.37
N SER A 140 16.19 -5.18 17.48
CA SER A 140 14.76 -5.22 17.84
C SER A 140 14.32 -6.66 18.14
N LYS A 141 14.27 -7.05 19.42
CA LYS A 141 13.78 -8.36 19.89
C LYS A 141 12.33 -8.32 20.40
N THR A 142 11.53 -7.38 19.90
CA THR A 142 10.22 -7.00 20.45
C THR A 142 9.26 -6.65 19.30
N PHE A 143 8.18 -7.41 19.13
CA PHE A 143 7.18 -7.23 18.05
C PHE A 143 5.78 -6.96 18.63
N ASN A 144 5.58 -5.85 19.34
CA ASN A 144 4.24 -5.29 19.54
C ASN A 144 4.21 -3.83 19.05
N TYR A 145 3.63 -3.65 17.88
CA TYR A 145 3.68 -2.42 17.09
C TYR A 145 2.34 -1.69 17.17
N SER A 146 2.36 -0.36 17.10
CA SER A 146 1.11 0.39 16.88
C SER A 146 0.65 0.23 15.44
N ASN A 147 1.57 0.06 14.49
CA ASN A 147 1.27 -0.25 13.10
C ASN A 147 1.04 -1.74 12.91
N GLU A 148 -0.03 -2.06 12.22
CA GLU A 148 -0.31 -3.40 11.74
C GLU A 148 0.19 -3.57 10.30
N LEU A 149 0.61 -4.79 9.94
CA LEU A 149 1.01 -5.14 8.58
C LEU A 149 -0.17 -5.73 7.81
N PHE A 150 -0.53 -5.10 6.71
CA PHE A 150 -1.49 -5.65 5.75
C PHE A 150 -0.79 -6.00 4.44
N VAL A 151 -1.21 -7.09 3.82
CA VAL A 151 -0.84 -7.47 2.46
C VAL A 151 -2.10 -7.73 1.63
N PHE A 152 -2.08 -7.35 0.35
CA PHE A 152 -3.29 -7.31 -0.48
C PHE A 152 -3.21 -8.17 -1.74
N GLY A 153 -4.38 -8.54 -2.24
CA GLY A 153 -4.55 -9.25 -3.50
C GLY A 153 -4.03 -10.69 -3.51
N ALA A 154 -3.91 -11.29 -4.69
CA ALA A 154 -3.51 -12.69 -4.82
C ALA A 154 -2.10 -12.96 -4.29
N LYS A 155 -1.19 -11.99 -4.43
CA LYS A 155 0.17 -12.09 -3.90
C LYS A 155 0.20 -11.93 -2.38
N GLY A 156 -0.60 -11.03 -1.83
CA GLY A 156 -0.76 -10.89 -0.38
C GLY A 156 -1.28 -12.17 0.24
N LYS A 157 -2.30 -12.80 -0.36
CA LYS A 157 -2.81 -14.13 0.05
C LYS A 157 -1.71 -15.18 0.05
N ARG A 158 -0.89 -15.20 -1.01
CA ARG A 158 0.21 -16.15 -1.11
C ARG A 158 1.21 -15.93 0.03
N ILE A 159 1.66 -14.70 0.24
CA ILE A 159 2.58 -14.34 1.33
C ILE A 159 2.02 -14.71 2.69
N SER A 160 0.76 -14.36 2.96
CA SER A 160 0.15 -14.57 4.28
C SER A 160 0.10 -16.04 4.65
N ARG A 161 -0.26 -16.93 3.72
CA ARG A 161 -0.20 -18.39 3.91
C ARG A 161 1.20 -18.87 4.27
N LEU A 162 2.23 -18.39 3.58
CA LEU A 162 3.60 -18.84 3.86
C LEU A 162 4.08 -18.36 5.22
N ILE A 163 3.76 -17.12 5.60
CA ILE A 163 4.10 -16.57 6.93
C ILE A 163 3.45 -17.41 8.05
N GLU A 164 2.20 -17.81 7.87
CA GLU A 164 1.47 -18.66 8.82
C GLU A 164 2.07 -20.08 8.88
N GLU A 165 2.35 -20.72 7.73
CA GLU A 165 3.00 -22.03 7.64
C GLU A 165 4.41 -22.04 8.28
N MET A 166 5.11 -20.91 8.24
CA MET A 166 6.42 -20.72 8.86
C MET A 166 6.34 -20.44 10.37
N ASN A 167 5.14 -20.35 10.95
CA ASN A 167 4.90 -19.96 12.34
C ASN A 167 5.56 -18.61 12.70
N ILE A 168 5.51 -17.64 11.80
CA ILE A 168 6.03 -16.29 12.04
C ILE A 168 4.94 -15.39 12.63
N ALA A 169 3.70 -15.56 12.17
CA ALA A 169 2.57 -14.72 12.52
C ALA A 169 1.26 -15.52 12.41
N THR A 170 0.22 -15.01 13.06
CA THR A 170 -1.18 -15.35 12.75
C THR A 170 -1.71 -14.42 11.66
N VAL A 171 -2.66 -14.91 10.88
CA VAL A 171 -3.25 -14.17 9.75
C VAL A 171 -4.76 -14.04 9.91
N VAL A 172 -5.28 -12.83 9.70
CA VAL A 172 -6.72 -12.55 9.68
C VAL A 172 -7.08 -11.83 8.38
N ARG A 173 -8.12 -12.28 7.68
CA ARG A 173 -8.66 -11.54 6.53
C ARG A 173 -9.43 -10.32 7.04
N SER A 174 -9.11 -9.13 6.54
CA SER A 174 -9.74 -7.86 6.91
C SER A 174 -9.40 -6.79 5.86
N ASN A 175 -10.25 -5.77 5.69
CA ASN A 175 -9.97 -4.61 4.84
C ASN A 175 -9.65 -4.97 3.37
N GLY A 176 -10.27 -6.03 2.83
CA GLY A 176 -9.96 -6.52 1.47
C GLY A 176 -8.54 -7.08 1.30
N GLY A 177 -7.86 -7.40 2.41
CA GLY A 177 -6.51 -7.96 2.45
C GLY A 177 -6.32 -8.94 3.61
N TYR A 178 -5.06 -9.09 4.02
CA TYR A 178 -4.63 -10.02 5.06
C TYR A 178 -3.80 -9.27 6.10
N LEU A 179 -4.35 -9.15 7.31
CA LEU A 179 -3.70 -8.63 8.50
C LEU A 179 -2.73 -9.69 9.05
N ILE A 180 -1.46 -9.32 9.19
CA ILE A 180 -0.37 -10.17 9.69
C ILE A 180 -0.03 -9.76 11.12
N ARG A 181 -0.26 -10.65 12.09
CA ARG A 181 0.03 -10.44 13.52
C ARG A 181 1.17 -11.34 13.99
N PHE A 182 2.36 -10.78 14.10
CA PHE A 182 3.58 -11.51 14.49
C PHE A 182 3.43 -12.15 15.88
N LEU A 183 4.00 -13.35 16.06
CA LEU A 183 3.85 -14.13 17.30
C LEU A 183 4.68 -13.61 18.49
N ASP A 184 5.75 -12.84 18.23
CA ASP A 184 6.70 -12.41 19.28
C ASP A 184 6.21 -11.17 20.06
N GLU A 185 5.35 -11.39 21.06
CA GLU A 185 4.84 -10.33 21.95
C GLU A 185 5.88 -9.93 23.02
N LYS A 186 6.79 -9.01 22.72
CA LYS A 186 7.56 -8.28 23.75
C LYS A 186 7.56 -6.78 23.44
N ILE A 187 7.52 -5.96 24.49
CA ILE A 187 7.19 -4.54 24.43
C ILE A 187 8.47 -3.69 24.35
N ASP A 188 8.64 -2.97 23.24
CA ASP A 188 9.09 -1.57 23.21
C ASP A 188 8.76 -0.94 21.83
N GLY A 189 8.14 0.24 21.83
CA GLY A 189 7.29 0.75 20.74
C GLY A 189 8.01 1.41 19.57
N CYS A 190 8.50 0.63 18.60
CA CYS A 190 9.02 1.16 17.34
C CYS A 190 8.35 0.52 16.13
N ASN A 191 7.65 1.29 15.28
CA ASN A 191 7.00 0.80 14.05
C ASN A 191 8.00 0.54 12.89
N GLU A 192 9.29 0.83 13.07
CA GLU A 192 10.30 0.69 12.02
C GLU A 192 10.39 -0.72 11.42
N PRO A 193 10.35 -1.82 12.21
CA PRO A 193 10.34 -3.16 11.67
C PRO A 193 9.18 -3.44 10.71
N ILE A 194 7.94 -3.08 11.08
CA ILE A 194 6.76 -3.30 10.23
C ILE A 194 6.84 -2.45 8.96
N ASN A 195 7.32 -1.21 9.08
CA ASN A 195 7.58 -0.35 7.93
C ASN A 195 8.64 -0.94 6.99
N ILE A 196 9.71 -1.54 7.52
CA ILE A 196 10.73 -2.22 6.73
C ILE A 196 10.12 -3.45 6.04
N PHE A 197 9.33 -4.24 6.76
CA PHE A 197 8.68 -5.42 6.23
C PHE A 197 7.77 -5.07 5.04
N ALA A 198 6.85 -4.13 5.22
CA ALA A 198 5.96 -3.64 4.16
C ALA A 198 6.75 -3.12 2.93
N LYS A 199 7.81 -2.34 3.16
CA LYS A 199 8.66 -1.82 2.08
C LYS A 199 9.39 -2.93 1.32
N LYS A 200 9.92 -3.94 2.01
CA LYS A 200 10.62 -5.06 1.38
C LYS A 200 9.67 -5.94 0.57
N LEU A 201 8.47 -6.23 1.09
CA LEU A 201 7.42 -6.91 0.34
C LEU A 201 6.97 -6.11 -0.90
N SER A 202 6.77 -4.81 -0.76
CA SER A 202 6.40 -3.94 -1.89
C SER A 202 7.45 -3.92 -3.00
N LYS A 203 8.74 -3.96 -2.65
CA LYS A 203 9.85 -4.03 -3.61
C LYS A 203 9.79 -5.26 -4.50
N ILE A 204 9.35 -6.41 -3.99
CA ILE A 204 9.23 -7.65 -4.78
C ILE A 204 7.86 -7.81 -5.46
N GLY A 205 6.97 -6.83 -5.31
CA GLY A 205 5.69 -6.79 -6.01
C GLY A 205 4.47 -7.16 -5.18
N VAL A 206 4.58 -7.19 -3.86
CA VAL A 206 3.47 -7.47 -2.94
C VAL A 206 2.93 -6.15 -2.39
N PRO A 207 1.73 -5.69 -2.80
CA PRO A 207 1.13 -4.50 -2.23
C PRO A 207 0.94 -4.69 -0.74
N SER A 208 1.54 -3.78 0.03
CA SER A 208 1.59 -3.89 1.49
C SER A 208 1.29 -2.54 2.11
N LEU A 209 0.74 -2.53 3.32
CA LEU A 209 0.49 -1.32 4.10
C LEU A 209 0.93 -1.54 5.54
N SER A 210 1.55 -0.52 6.12
CA SER A 210 1.94 -0.49 7.54
C SER A 210 1.29 0.73 8.17
N ILE A 211 0.29 0.51 9.01
CA ILE A 211 -0.56 1.60 9.52
C ILE A 211 -1.23 1.21 10.84
N PRO A 212 -1.47 2.14 11.78
CA PRO A 212 -2.29 1.86 12.94
C PRO A 212 -3.76 1.65 12.56
N LEU A 213 -4.43 0.68 13.20
CA LEU A 213 -5.86 0.41 12.97
C LEU A 213 -6.72 1.66 13.19
N ILE A 214 -6.44 2.40 14.27
CA ILE A 214 -7.16 3.64 14.57
C ILE A 214 -7.00 4.70 13.47
N THR A 215 -5.90 4.68 12.73
CA THR A 215 -5.71 5.61 11.61
C THR A 215 -6.54 5.19 10.41
N LEU A 216 -6.65 3.88 10.13
CA LEU A 216 -7.54 3.36 9.07
C LEU A 216 -9.00 3.80 9.31
N ASP A 217 -9.49 3.69 10.54
CA ASP A 217 -10.86 4.09 10.93
C ASP A 217 -11.14 5.59 10.70
N ASN A 218 -10.10 6.43 10.70
CA ASN A 218 -10.23 7.88 10.61
C ASN A 218 -10.09 8.43 9.18
N TYR A 219 -9.44 7.71 8.25
CA TYR A 219 -9.16 8.25 6.90
C TYR A 219 -10.42 8.47 6.02
N TRP A 220 -11.55 7.89 6.41
CA TRP A 220 -12.78 7.90 5.60
C TRP A 220 -14.04 8.42 6.29
N GLN A 221 -13.89 8.97 7.50
CA GLN A 221 -14.92 9.81 8.13
C GLN A 221 -15.13 11.08 7.29
#